data_AF-A0AAD5BR29-F1
#
_entry.id   AF-A0AAD5BR29-F1
#
_cell.length_a   1.000
_cell.length_b   1.000
_cell.length_c   1.000
_cell.angle_alpha   90.00
_cell.angle_beta   90.00
_cell.angle_gamma   90.00
#
_symmetry.space_group_name_H-M   'P 1'
#
loop_
_entity.id
_entity.type
_entity.pdbx_description
1 polymer ?
#
loop_
_entity_poly.entity_id
_entity_poly.type
_entity_poly.pdbx_seq_one_letter_code
_entity_poly.pdbx_strand_id
1 'polypeptide(L)'
;MAHLAPKVKVLRDGKWNDEDATVLVQGDIISIKLGDIIPADARLLEGESLPVTKLPQDGVYSASTCKQGEIEAVVIATGVRTFFGKAAHLVDSTNQVGHFQKWQIGYFLNHHEQLVFHILILHDQFCRTSAT
;
A
#
# COMPACT_ATOMS: atom_id res chain seq x y z
N MET A 1 6.39 8.42 -10.41
CA MET A 1 4.95 8.47 -10.08
C MET A 1 4.77 9.63 -9.13
N ALA A 2 4.09 10.71 -9.54
CA ALA A 2 3.84 11.85 -8.66
C ALA A 2 2.76 11.43 -7.64
N HIS A 3 3.19 11.04 -6.45
CA HIS A 3 2.31 10.81 -5.33
C HIS A 3 1.86 12.19 -4.87
N LEU A 4 0.68 12.66 -5.30
CA LEU A 4 0.04 13.81 -4.65
C LEU A 4 -0.26 13.35 -3.22
N ALA A 5 0.64 13.67 -2.31
CA ALA A 5 0.40 13.42 -0.91
C ALA A 5 -0.81 14.27 -0.48
N PRO A 6 -1.72 13.71 0.34
CA PRO A 6 -2.87 14.45 0.81
C PRO A 6 -2.39 15.68 1.59
N LYS A 7 -2.95 16.85 1.27
CA LYS A 7 -2.74 18.06 2.06
C LYS A 7 -3.60 17.99 3.31
N VAL A 8 -3.07 18.48 4.42
CA VAL A 8 -3.72 18.43 5.73
C VAL A 8 -3.50 19.72 6.49
N LYS A 9 -4.53 20.16 7.23
CA LYS A 9 -4.42 21.32 8.11
C LYS A 9 -3.76 20.91 9.40
N VAL A 10 -2.63 21.52 9.71
CA VAL A 10 -1.84 21.29 10.92
C VAL A 10 -1.82 22.56 11.77
N LEU A 11 -2.01 22.41 13.08
CA LEU A 11 -1.88 23.49 14.04
C LEU A 11 -0.44 23.52 14.57
N ARG A 12 0.32 24.55 14.20
CA ARG A 12 1.68 24.83 14.71
C ARG A 12 1.76 26.28 15.18
N ASP A 13 2.39 26.52 16.32
CA ASP A 13 2.52 27.85 16.93
C ASP A 13 1.17 28.59 17.12
N GLY A 14 0.09 27.83 17.34
CA GLY A 14 -1.27 28.38 17.48
C GLY A 14 -1.91 28.87 16.17
N LYS A 15 -1.30 28.59 15.01
CA LYS A 15 -1.83 28.93 13.68
C LYS A 15 -2.07 27.67 12.85
N TRP A 16 -3.17 27.66 12.11
CA TRP A 16 -3.50 26.62 11.16
C TRP A 16 -2.75 26.84 9.86
N ASN A 17 -1.93 25.87 9.47
CA ASN A 17 -1.17 25.87 8.22
C ASN A 17 -1.55 24.63 7.39
N ASP A 18 -1.65 24.79 6.07
CA ASP A 18 -1.85 23.68 5.15
C ASP A 18 -0.49 23.09 4.78
N GLU A 19 -0.23 21.87 5.25
CA GLU A 19 1.04 21.17 5.05
C GLU A 19 0.81 19.83 4.32
N ASP A 20 1.91 19.27 3.83
CA ASP A 20 1.91 17.94 3.21
C ASP A 20 1.83 16.84 4.29
N ALA A 21 1.02 15.81 4.09
CA ALA A 21 0.96 14.64 4.97
C ALA A 21 2.34 14.01 5.26
N THR A 22 3.29 14.15 4.34
CA THR A 22 4.65 13.61 4.45
C THR A 22 5.49 14.34 5.52
N VAL A 23 5.18 15.61 5.82
CA VAL A 23 5.92 16.41 6.82
C VAL A 23 5.29 16.35 8.21
N LEU A 24 4.20 15.58 8.37
CA LEU A 24 3.56 15.36 9.66
C LEU A 24 4.46 14.60 10.62
N VAL A 25 4.46 15.04 11.88
CA VAL A 25 5.16 14.36 12.98
C VAL A 25 4.19 13.98 14.10
N GLN A 26 4.59 12.99 14.89
CA GLN A 26 3.85 12.60 16.08
C GLN A 26 3.74 13.80 17.05
N GLY A 27 2.54 14.09 17.53
CA GLY A 27 2.22 15.23 18.37
C GLY A 27 1.61 16.42 17.62
N ASP A 28 1.66 16.44 16.28
CA ASP A 28 0.96 17.45 15.49
C ASP A 28 -0.55 17.34 15.70
N ILE A 29 -1.24 18.47 15.80
CA ILE A 29 -2.71 18.51 15.82
C ILE A 29 -3.18 18.78 14.39
N ILE A 30 -4.05 17.91 13.88
CA ILE A 30 -4.60 18.01 12.53
C ILE A 30 -6.11 18.20 12.56
N SER A 31 -6.62 19.00 11.63
CA SER A 31 -8.06 19.12 11.35
C SER A 31 -8.41 18.29 10.13
N ILE A 32 -9.43 17.44 10.27
CA ILE A 32 -9.90 16.53 9.22
C ILE A 32 -11.37 16.84 8.96
N LYS A 33 -11.68 17.21 7.72
CA LYS A 33 -13.05 17.57 7.31
C LYS A 33 -13.76 16.39 6.65
N LEU A 34 -15.06 16.54 6.47
CA LEU A 34 -15.88 15.64 5.66
C LEU A 34 -15.24 15.39 4.28
N GLY A 35 -15.03 14.11 3.96
CA GLY A 35 -14.49 13.69 2.67
C GLY A 35 -12.97 13.62 2.61
N ASP A 36 -12.26 14.13 3.62
CA ASP A 36 -10.81 14.03 3.68
C ASP A 36 -10.37 12.61 4.03
N ILE A 37 -9.23 12.23 3.45
CA ILE A 37 -8.52 11.00 3.77
C ILE A 37 -7.62 11.27 4.95
N ILE A 38 -7.67 10.40 5.94
CA ILE A 38 -6.82 10.48 7.12
C ILE A 38 -5.38 10.10 6.74
N PRO A 39 -4.41 11.02 6.84
CA PRO A 39 -3.04 10.80 6.35
C PRO A 39 -2.15 9.97 7.29
N ALA A 40 -2.53 9.91 8.57
CA ALA A 40 -1.71 9.35 9.65
C ALA A 40 -2.61 8.79 10.75
N ASP A 41 -2.06 7.93 11.60
CA ASP A 41 -2.81 7.50 12.78
C ASP A 41 -2.90 8.66 13.76
N ALA A 42 -4.10 8.96 14.19
CA ALA A 42 -4.40 10.07 15.08
C ALA A 42 -5.38 9.64 16.17
N ARG A 43 -5.46 10.44 17.23
CA ARG A 43 -6.42 10.26 18.31
C ARG A 43 -7.31 11.47 18.39
N LEU A 44 -8.62 11.26 18.42
CA LEU A 44 -9.60 12.33 18.52
C LEU A 44 -9.37 13.16 19.77
N LEU A 45 -9.30 14.48 19.60
CA LEU A 45 -9.34 15.43 20.71
C LEU A 45 -10.81 15.65 21.12
N GLU A 46 -11.03 16.04 22.37
CA GLU A 46 -12.38 16.41 22.80
C GLU A 46 -12.76 17.72 22.11
N GLY A 47 -13.74 17.67 21.20
CA GLY A 47 -14.16 18.79 20.39
C GLY A 47 -15.68 18.84 20.23
N GLU A 48 -16.21 20.02 19.93
CA GLU A 48 -17.65 20.27 19.79
C GLU A 48 -18.27 19.52 18.60
N SER A 49 -17.47 19.18 17.58
CA SER A 49 -17.93 18.59 16.31
C SER A 49 -17.51 17.13 16.12
N LEU A 50 -17.53 16.34 17.20
CA LEU A 50 -17.28 14.90 17.11
C LEU A 50 -18.41 14.19 16.34
N PRO A 51 -18.08 13.25 15.42
CA PRO A 51 -19.08 12.46 14.73
C PRO A 51 -19.81 11.57 15.73
N VAL A 52 -21.14 11.45 15.57
CA VAL A 52 -22.06 10.74 16.47
C VAL A 52 -21.62 9.32 16.84
N THR A 53 -20.83 8.67 15.96
CA THR A 53 -20.37 7.29 16.15
C THR A 53 -19.06 7.17 16.94
N LYS A 54 -18.34 8.26 17.18
CA LYS A 54 -17.00 8.23 17.80
C LYS A 54 -16.96 9.04 19.08
N LEU A 55 -16.26 8.48 20.06
CA LEU A 55 -16.05 9.11 21.35
C LEU A 55 -14.79 9.99 21.32
N PRO A 56 -14.71 11.02 22.18
CA PRO A 56 -13.45 11.69 22.44
C PRO A 56 -12.37 10.66 22.82
N GLN A 57 -11.12 10.90 22.42
CA GLN A 57 -9.97 10.01 22.66
C GLN A 57 -9.98 8.69 21.85
N ASP A 58 -10.99 8.45 21.01
CA ASP A 58 -11.03 7.27 20.16
C ASP A 58 -10.00 7.36 19.02
N GLY A 59 -9.49 6.22 18.59
CA GLY A 59 -8.43 6.13 17.58
C GLY A 59 -8.98 6.26 16.15
N VAL A 60 -8.28 7.04 15.33
CA VAL A 60 -8.49 7.15 13.87
C VAL A 60 -7.21 6.72 13.16
N TYR A 61 -7.36 5.97 12.09
CA TYR A 61 -6.24 5.31 11.43
C TYR A 61 -6.03 5.82 10.01
N SER A 62 -4.77 5.83 9.59
CA SER A 62 -4.35 6.18 8.24
C SER A 62 -5.14 5.40 7.18
N ALA A 63 -5.44 6.06 6.06
CA ALA A 63 -6.24 5.54 4.94
C ALA A 63 -7.76 5.37 5.21
N SER A 64 -8.26 5.78 6.37
CA SER A 64 -9.71 5.93 6.60
C SER A 64 -10.21 7.25 6.01
N THR A 65 -11.53 7.36 5.77
CA THR A 65 -12.17 8.60 5.31
C THR A 65 -13.15 9.15 6.33
N CYS A 66 -13.15 10.46 6.50
CA CYS A 66 -14.11 11.14 7.38
C CYS A 66 -15.48 11.23 6.69
N LYS A 67 -16.48 10.54 7.26
CA LYS A 67 -17.84 10.46 6.69
C LYS A 67 -18.79 11.56 7.14
N GLN A 68 -18.50 12.23 8.27
CA GLN A 68 -19.33 13.31 8.81
C GLN A 68 -18.55 14.15 9.82
N GLY A 69 -18.84 15.45 9.87
CA GLY A 69 -18.26 16.38 10.85
C GLY A 69 -16.88 16.91 10.46
N GLU A 70 -16.36 17.79 11.32
CA GLU A 70 -14.97 18.24 11.30
C GLU A 70 -14.35 17.82 12.63
N ILE A 71 -13.27 17.05 12.57
CA ILE A 71 -12.62 16.53 13.77
C ILE A 71 -11.23 17.09 13.91
N GLU A 72 -10.86 17.40 15.14
CA GLU A 72 -9.49 17.68 15.51
C GLU A 72 -8.90 16.43 16.16
N ALA A 73 -7.71 16.04 15.71
CA ALA A 73 -7.06 14.86 16.21
C ALA A 73 -5.56 15.11 16.37
N VAL A 74 -4.98 14.54 17.42
CA VAL A 74 -3.54 14.55 17.64
C VAL A 74 -2.90 13.36 16.95
N VAL A 75 -1.89 13.60 16.14
CA VAL A 75 -1.15 12.56 15.40
C VAL A 75 -0.38 11.70 16.39
N ILE A 76 -0.63 10.40 16.37
CA ILE A 76 0.06 9.41 17.22
C ILE A 76 1.15 8.65 16.46
N ALA A 77 1.00 8.45 15.15
CA ALA A 77 2.01 7.78 14.33
C ALA A 77 1.89 8.15 12.85
N THR A 78 3.02 8.24 12.15
CA THR A 78 3.10 8.60 10.72
C THR A 78 3.94 7.59 9.92
N GLY A 79 3.72 7.52 8.60
CA GLY A 79 4.47 6.66 7.69
C GLY A 79 4.47 5.18 8.09
N VAL A 80 5.66 4.55 8.12
CA VAL A 80 5.85 3.14 8.49
C VAL A 80 5.43 2.79 9.92
N ARG A 81 5.30 3.80 10.80
CA ARG A 81 4.88 3.59 12.20
C ARG A 81 3.36 3.50 12.36
N THR A 82 2.59 3.86 11.33
CA THR A 82 1.13 3.72 11.31
C THR A 82 0.71 2.25 11.33
N PHE A 83 -0.54 1.99 11.70
CA PHE A 83 -1.15 0.67 11.66
C PHE A 83 -1.07 0.06 10.26
N PHE A 84 -1.40 0.86 9.24
CA PHE A 84 -1.25 0.47 7.84
C PHE A 84 0.22 0.23 7.46
N GLY A 85 1.12 1.14 7.83
CA GLY A 85 2.54 1.03 7.54
C GLY A 85 3.20 -0.20 8.15
N LYS A 86 2.80 -0.58 9.37
CA LYS A 86 3.25 -1.81 10.03
C LYS A 86 2.71 -3.05 9.33
N ALA A 87 1.44 -3.07 8.93
CA ALA A 87 0.87 -4.17 8.16
C ALA A 87 1.56 -4.33 6.80
N ALA A 88 1.80 -3.21 6.10
CA ALA A 88 2.55 -3.16 4.85
C ALA A 88 4.01 -3.66 5.04
N HIS A 89 4.66 -3.28 6.13
CA HIS A 89 6.02 -3.73 6.43
C HIS A 89 6.07 -5.22 6.74
N LEU A 90 5.10 -5.76 7.47
CA LEU A 90 5.02 -7.20 7.77
C LEU A 90 4.78 -8.04 6.50
N VAL A 91 3.93 -7.57 5.59
CA VAL A 91 3.72 -8.28 4.32
C VAL A 91 4.94 -8.20 3.40
N ASP A 92 5.66 -7.06 3.39
CA ASP A 92 6.89 -6.89 2.61
C ASP A 92 8.07 -7.69 3.20
N SER A 93 8.13 -7.80 4.53
CA SER A 93 9.09 -8.67 5.24
C SER A 93 8.88 -10.15 4.95
N THR A 94 7.73 -10.52 4.37
CA THR A 94 7.42 -11.88 3.91
C THR A 94 7.78 -12.07 2.43
N ASN A 95 8.82 -11.39 1.94
CA ASN A 95 9.51 -11.78 0.72
C ASN A 95 10.51 -12.91 0.99
N GLN A 96 10.07 -13.99 1.65
CA GLN A 96 10.39 -15.28 1.04
C GLN A 96 9.48 -15.36 -0.16
N VAL A 97 10.04 -15.04 -1.33
CA VAL A 97 9.47 -15.41 -2.63
C VAL A 97 8.84 -16.78 -2.44
N GLY A 98 7.50 -16.86 -2.48
CA GLY A 98 6.79 -18.09 -2.19
C GLY A 98 7.40 -19.17 -3.06
N HIS A 99 8.11 -20.12 -2.43
CA HIS A 99 8.77 -21.24 -3.09
C HIS A 99 7.79 -22.04 -3.97
N PHE A 100 6.49 -21.82 -3.77
CA PHE A 100 5.41 -22.46 -4.50
C PHE A 100 5.00 -21.79 -5.82
N GLN A 101 5.30 -20.52 -6.06
CA GLN A 101 4.92 -19.85 -7.32
C GLN A 101 5.97 -19.99 -8.43
N LYS A 102 7.21 -20.40 -8.10
CA LYS A 102 8.29 -20.51 -9.08
C LYS A 102 8.27 -21.82 -9.88
N TRP A 103 7.55 -22.85 -9.42
CA TRP A 103 7.62 -24.19 -10.00
C TRP A 103 6.53 -24.53 -11.02
N GLN A 104 5.35 -23.91 -10.99
CA GLN A 104 4.26 -24.30 -11.90
C GLN A 104 4.33 -23.65 -13.29
N ILE A 105 4.96 -22.48 -13.44
CA ILE A 105 5.03 -21.78 -14.74
C ILE A 105 6.34 -22.10 -15.50
N GLY A 106 7.44 -22.37 -14.78
CA GLY A 106 8.76 -22.59 -15.40
C GLY A 106 8.95 -23.95 -16.08
N TYR A 107 8.24 -24.99 -15.62
CA TYR A 107 8.40 -26.35 -16.16
C TYR A 107 7.61 -26.60 -17.45
N PHE A 108 6.55 -25.83 -17.72
CA PHE A 108 5.69 -26.07 -18.87
C PHE A 108 6.22 -25.45 -20.17
N LEU A 109 6.90 -24.30 -20.09
CA LEU A 109 7.44 -23.61 -21.28
C LEU A 109 8.77 -24.20 -21.79
N ASN A 110 9.60 -24.79 -20.92
CA ASN A 110 10.88 -25.37 -21.35
C ASN A 110 10.77 -26.78 -21.98
N HIS A 111 9.70 -27.54 -21.70
CA HIS A 111 9.55 -28.91 -22.23
C HIS A 111 8.93 -28.96 -23.64
N HIS A 112 8.14 -27.95 -24.03
CA HIS A 112 7.53 -27.92 -25.36
C HIS A 112 8.57 -27.65 -26.47
N GLU A 113 9.59 -26.84 -26.20
CA GLU A 113 10.62 -26.51 -27.20
C GLU A 113 11.56 -27.67 -27.52
N GLN A 114 11.91 -28.51 -26.53
CA GLN A 114 12.82 -29.64 -26.76
C GLN A 114 12.19 -30.74 -27.63
N LEU A 115 10.88 -30.95 -27.52
CA LEU A 115 10.16 -32.00 -28.25
C LEU A 115 10.00 -31.64 -29.74
N VAL A 116 9.74 -30.36 -30.04
CA VAL A 116 9.69 -29.85 -31.42
C VAL A 116 11.08 -29.90 -32.08
N PHE A 117 12.14 -29.55 -31.35
CA PHE A 117 13.51 -29.66 -31.88
C PHE A 117 13.91 -31.10 -32.20
N HIS A 118 13.54 -32.06 -31.35
CA HIS A 118 13.84 -33.48 -31.61
C HIS A 118 13.07 -34.04 -32.82
N ILE A 119 11.80 -33.65 -33.01
CA ILE A 119 11.00 -34.05 -34.18
C ILE A 119 11.57 -33.46 -35.48
N LEU A 120 12.00 -32.20 -35.48
CA LEU A 120 12.61 -31.57 -36.65
C LEU A 120 13.94 -32.22 -37.04
N ILE A 121 14.78 -32.60 -36.06
CA ILE A 121 16.03 -33.31 -36.34
C ILE A 121 15.77 -34.71 -36.92
N LEU A 122 14.78 -35.44 -36.38
CA LEU A 122 14.41 -36.75 -36.93
C LEU A 122 13.83 -36.67 -38.34
N HIS A 123 13.05 -35.62 -38.64
CA HIS A 123 12.54 -35.40 -40.00
C HIS A 123 13.67 -35.05 -40.98
N ASP A 124 14.64 -34.22 -40.59
CA ASP A 124 15.81 -33.92 -41.45
C ASP A 124 16.69 -35.15 -41.69
N GLN A 125 16.91 -35.99 -40.67
CA GLN A 125 17.63 -37.24 -40.83
C GLN A 125 16.90 -38.22 -41.76
N PHE A 126 15.58 -38.37 -41.61
CA PHE A 126 14.77 -39.22 -42.49
C PHE A 126 14.81 -38.74 -43.94
N CYS A 127 14.68 -37.42 -44.17
CA CYS A 127 14.78 -36.80 -45.49
C CYS A 127 16.16 -37.01 -46.15
N ARG A 128 17.25 -37.02 -45.38
CA ARG A 128 18.59 -37.31 -45.91
C ARG A 128 18.78 -38.79 -46.27
N THR A 129 18.20 -39.72 -45.51
CA THR A 129 18.28 -41.17 -45.81
C THR A 129 17.42 -41.62 -46.99
N SER A 130 16.38 -40.87 -47.41
CA SER A 130 15.54 -41.24 -48.55
C SER A 130 16.02 -40.68 -49.91
N ALA A 131 17.13 -39.94 -49.93
CA ALA A 131 17.69 -39.29 -51.12
C ALA A 131 18.96 -39.97 -51.66
N THR A 132 19.24 -41.22 -51.24
CA THR A 132 20.26 -42.12 -51.81
C THR A 132 19.59 -43.36 -52.37
#